data_AF-H1LY87-F1
#
_entry.id   AF-H1LY87-F1
#
_cell.length_a   1.000
_cell.length_b   1.000
_cell.length_c   1.000
_cell.angle_alpha   90.00
_cell.angle_beta   90.00
_cell.angle_gamma   90.00
#
_symmetry.space_group_name_H-M   'P 1'
#
loop_
_entity.id
_entity.type
_entity.pdbx_description
1 polymer ?
#
loop_
_entity_poly.entity_id
_entity_poly.type
_entity_poly.pdbx_seq_one_letter_code
_entity_poly.pdbx_strand_id
1 'polypeptide(L)'
;MKKSKIFIGMLLCLCLSACTKKEDKVARGGYDLTYKTGYYASEINEDKDALYVIYSHKGIGDDTKWGGEDDDIIPNRYATDNDLQGRYLDTFWDENGNPLGFNLKTTELDKFNVDIYDIKTGEKLKTIDVKSIFDNDDNIKPDKPYKAMALEYYGKPYIMVWSEKTSKDIENGYEDRGKAVFINIEDETYFEDWIIDVWDRCKKSEKIAVVSKRDIFNEILLKQNSLYSYITVSSFSDWEGFVDVYIYDIGRIPKESKRLYELFPHLRENLDKLISEGERTKVTFMLPDSISDKELADMFFENGEDISFDGVVVDGRHSVDGLPHKINNLDDFKKYIEPEEMERSRYNPIPDNR
;
A
#
# COMPACT_ATOMS: atom_id res chain seq x y z
N MET A 1 12.27 -9.61 -75.20
CA MET A 1 11.22 -9.04 -74.30
C MET A 1 10.50 -10.11 -73.44
N LYS A 2 11.22 -11.08 -72.85
CA LYS A 2 10.63 -12.09 -71.93
C LYS A 2 11.20 -12.06 -70.49
N LYS A 3 12.23 -11.26 -70.22
CA LYS A 3 12.85 -11.16 -68.88
C LYS A 3 12.33 -10.00 -68.00
N SER A 4 11.77 -8.93 -68.58
CA SER A 4 11.18 -7.83 -67.78
C SER A 4 9.77 -8.11 -67.24
N LYS A 5 9.03 -9.07 -67.78
CA LYS A 5 7.67 -9.38 -67.29
C LYS A 5 7.66 -10.22 -66.02
N ILE A 6 8.73 -10.98 -65.76
CA ILE A 6 8.85 -11.81 -64.55
C ILE A 6 9.19 -10.95 -63.33
N PHE A 7 10.04 -9.92 -63.51
CA PHE A 7 10.42 -9.01 -62.42
C PHE A 7 9.27 -8.13 -61.92
N ILE A 8 8.40 -7.65 -62.83
CA ILE A 8 7.22 -6.85 -62.44
C ILE A 8 6.15 -7.71 -61.75
N GLY A 9 6.00 -8.98 -62.15
CA GLY A 9 5.08 -9.92 -61.50
C GLY A 9 5.50 -10.31 -60.08
N MET A 10 6.81 -10.47 -59.82
CA MET A 10 7.35 -10.75 -58.49
C MET A 10 7.29 -9.52 -57.56
N LEU A 11 7.51 -8.31 -58.09
CA LEU A 11 7.40 -7.07 -57.30
C LEU A 11 5.96 -6.79 -56.85
N LEU A 12 4.97 -7.05 -57.72
CA LEU A 12 3.54 -6.93 -57.37
C LEU A 12 3.08 -7.98 -56.35
N CYS A 13 3.63 -9.19 -56.36
CA CYS A 13 3.33 -10.21 -55.35
C CYS A 13 3.93 -9.88 -53.99
N LEU A 14 5.09 -9.22 -53.93
CA LEU A 14 5.71 -8.73 -52.69
C LEU A 14 4.97 -7.50 -52.12
N CYS A 15 4.41 -6.63 -52.97
CA CYS A 15 3.57 -5.53 -52.52
C CYS A 15 2.18 -5.96 -52.02
N LEU A 16 1.66 -7.12 -52.45
CA LEU A 16 0.40 -7.70 -51.96
C LEU A 16 0.57 -8.61 -50.73
N SER A 17 1.80 -9.00 -50.41
CA SER A 17 2.15 -9.75 -49.18
C SER A 17 2.76 -8.86 -48.08
N ALA A 18 2.91 -7.57 -48.35
CA ALA A 18 2.74 -6.55 -47.32
C ALA A 18 1.25 -6.55 -46.94
N CYS A 19 0.84 -7.57 -46.18
CA CYS A 19 -0.23 -7.37 -45.22
C CYS A 19 0.14 -6.08 -44.51
N THR A 20 -0.62 -5.03 -44.75
CA THR A 20 -0.89 -4.09 -43.68
C THR A 20 -1.17 -4.98 -42.50
N LYS A 21 -0.22 -5.05 -41.55
CA LYS A 21 -0.60 -5.30 -40.18
C LYS A 21 -1.81 -4.39 -40.04
N LYS A 22 -3.01 -4.96 -39.92
CA LYS A 22 -4.01 -4.26 -39.16
C LYS A 22 -3.22 -3.89 -37.93
N GLU A 23 -2.97 -2.59 -37.75
CA GLU A 23 -2.91 -2.09 -36.41
C GLU A 23 -4.17 -2.67 -35.82
N ASP A 24 -4.01 -3.76 -35.08
CA ASP A 24 -4.93 -4.06 -34.02
C ASP A 24 -4.84 -2.78 -33.20
N LYS A 25 -5.72 -1.83 -33.52
CA LYS A 25 -6.11 -0.80 -32.59
C LYS A 25 -6.64 -1.64 -31.44
N VAL A 26 -5.75 -1.95 -30.50
CA VAL A 26 -6.11 -2.41 -29.18
C VAL A 26 -7.25 -1.50 -28.79
N ALA A 27 -8.44 -2.06 -28.64
CA ALA A 27 -9.63 -1.29 -28.36
C ALA A 27 -9.34 -0.53 -27.06
N ARG A 28 -8.99 0.75 -27.20
CA ARG A 28 -8.68 1.67 -26.11
C ARG A 28 -9.99 1.91 -25.39
N GLY A 29 -10.29 1.04 -24.43
CA GLY A 29 -11.57 1.00 -23.73
C GLY A 29 -11.30 0.99 -22.24
N GLY A 30 -12.05 1.82 -21.52
CA GLY A 30 -12.09 1.70 -20.07
C GLY A 30 -12.53 0.30 -19.67
N TYR A 31 -11.96 -0.20 -18.59
CA TYR A 31 -12.27 -1.52 -18.04
C TYR A 31 -12.99 -1.38 -16.71
N ASP A 32 -13.79 -2.38 -16.38
CA ASP A 32 -14.51 -2.43 -15.14
C ASP A 32 -13.55 -2.92 -14.04
N LEU A 33 -13.42 -2.15 -12.97
CA LEU A 33 -12.63 -2.52 -11.80
C LEU A 33 -13.59 -2.70 -10.63
N THR A 34 -13.44 -3.83 -9.95
CA THR A 34 -14.02 -4.06 -8.63
C THR A 34 -12.85 -4.18 -7.66
N TYR A 35 -12.78 -3.25 -6.73
CA TYR A 35 -11.82 -3.26 -5.64
C TYR A 35 -12.59 -3.49 -4.34
N LYS A 36 -12.32 -4.61 -3.69
CA LYS A 36 -12.96 -4.97 -2.44
C LYS A 36 -11.94 -5.58 -1.51
N THR A 37 -11.68 -4.90 -0.41
CA THR A 37 -11.04 -5.50 0.75
C THR A 37 -12.09 -6.29 1.55
N GLY A 38 -11.66 -7.02 2.56
CA GLY A 38 -12.57 -7.76 3.42
C GLY A 38 -11.99 -7.84 4.81
N TYR A 39 -12.35 -6.86 5.66
CA TYR A 39 -11.97 -6.92 7.07
C TYR A 39 -12.41 -8.27 7.66
N TYR A 40 -11.49 -8.93 8.35
CA TYR A 40 -11.73 -10.24 8.94
C TYR A 40 -11.68 -10.20 10.47
N ALA A 41 -10.57 -9.74 11.02
CA ALA A 41 -10.36 -9.67 12.46
C ALA A 41 -9.28 -8.65 12.79
N SER A 42 -9.27 -8.19 14.04
CA SER A 42 -8.21 -7.37 14.60
C SER A 42 -8.10 -7.59 16.09
N GLU A 43 -6.97 -7.18 16.65
CA GLU A 43 -6.71 -7.21 18.08
C GLU A 43 -5.76 -6.08 18.44
N ILE A 44 -5.96 -5.51 19.63
CA ILE A 44 -5.06 -4.55 20.25
C ILE A 44 -4.47 -5.24 21.48
N ASN A 45 -3.16 -5.11 21.69
CA ASN A 45 -2.53 -5.66 22.88
C ASN A 45 -2.95 -4.89 24.15
N GLU A 46 -2.60 -5.44 25.32
CA GLU A 46 -2.99 -4.87 26.62
C GLU A 46 -2.48 -3.42 26.81
N ASP A 47 -1.26 -3.14 26.35
CA ASP A 47 -0.60 -1.83 26.50
C ASP A 47 -1.06 -0.79 25.46
N LYS A 48 -1.89 -1.19 24.48
CA LYS A 48 -2.43 -0.34 23.38
C LYS A 48 -1.36 0.31 22.50
N ASP A 49 -0.17 -0.25 22.48
CA ASP A 49 0.98 0.17 21.68
C ASP A 49 1.30 -0.83 20.55
N ALA A 50 0.53 -1.91 20.44
CA ALA A 50 0.62 -2.87 19.36
C ALA A 50 -0.77 -3.35 18.93
N LEU A 51 -0.99 -3.52 17.63
CA LEU A 51 -2.22 -4.10 17.08
C LEU A 51 -1.95 -4.90 15.81
N TYR A 52 -2.91 -5.74 15.43
CA TYR A 52 -2.99 -6.26 14.08
C TYR A 52 -4.38 -6.08 13.48
N VAL A 53 -4.43 -6.03 12.16
CA VAL A 53 -5.66 -6.14 11.37
C VAL A 53 -5.45 -7.14 10.24
N ILE A 54 -6.43 -8.02 10.06
CA ILE A 54 -6.46 -9.06 9.02
C ILE A 54 -7.46 -8.65 7.96
N TYR A 55 -7.02 -8.63 6.71
CA TYR A 55 -7.85 -8.41 5.54
C TYR A 55 -7.83 -9.65 4.64
N SER A 56 -9.00 -10.23 4.43
CA SER A 56 -9.26 -11.21 3.39
C SER A 56 -9.51 -10.50 2.06
N HIS A 57 -8.96 -11.04 0.96
CA HIS A 57 -9.07 -10.42 -0.36
C HIS A 57 -9.85 -11.33 -1.31
N LYS A 58 -10.90 -10.77 -1.92
CA LYS A 58 -11.68 -11.44 -2.99
C LYS A 58 -11.59 -10.68 -4.34
N GLY A 59 -10.51 -9.93 -4.54
CA GLY A 59 -10.28 -9.07 -5.70
C GLY A 59 -9.87 -9.80 -6.99
N ILE A 60 -9.92 -9.07 -8.11
CA ILE A 60 -9.50 -9.53 -9.45
C ILE A 60 -7.99 -9.37 -9.60
N GLY A 61 -7.27 -10.47 -9.82
CA GLY A 61 -5.82 -10.51 -10.06
C GLY A 61 -5.04 -11.19 -8.93
N ASP A 62 -3.83 -11.65 -9.23
CA ASP A 62 -2.88 -12.22 -8.25
C ASP A 62 -2.15 -11.14 -7.41
N ASP A 63 -2.56 -9.88 -7.52
CA ASP A 63 -1.82 -8.77 -6.93
C ASP A 63 -2.29 -8.54 -5.48
N THR A 64 -1.68 -9.29 -4.55
CA THR A 64 -1.84 -9.17 -3.07
C THR A 64 -1.34 -7.84 -2.50
N LYS A 65 -1.06 -6.86 -3.36
CA LYS A 65 -0.46 -5.56 -3.04
C LYS A 65 -1.48 -4.48 -2.69
N TRP A 66 -2.78 -4.74 -2.82
CA TRP A 66 -3.81 -3.71 -2.73
C TRP A 66 -4.70 -3.92 -1.50
N GLY A 67 -4.63 -2.99 -0.55
CA GLY A 67 -5.44 -2.98 0.69
C GLY A 67 -4.74 -3.58 1.90
N GLY A 68 -5.31 -3.32 3.07
CA GLY A 68 -4.77 -3.72 4.37
C GLY A 68 -3.38 -3.13 4.60
N GLU A 69 -3.20 -1.84 4.39
CA GLU A 69 -1.98 -1.11 4.77
C GLU A 69 -2.26 -0.28 6.05
N ASP A 70 -1.26 0.44 6.54
CA ASP A 70 -1.39 1.32 7.70
C ASP A 70 -2.39 2.46 7.47
N ASP A 71 -2.52 2.89 6.21
CA ASP A 71 -3.52 3.85 5.74
C ASP A 71 -4.96 3.25 5.63
N ASP A 72 -5.19 1.99 6.02
CA ASP A 72 -6.55 1.44 6.23
C ASP A 72 -6.90 1.37 7.73
N ILE A 73 -6.07 1.96 8.60
CA ILE A 73 -6.14 1.81 10.04
C ILE A 73 -6.04 3.18 10.72
N ILE A 74 -6.88 3.40 11.74
CA ILE A 74 -6.71 4.45 12.75
C ILE A 74 -6.41 3.72 14.06
N PRO A 75 -5.15 3.72 14.53
CA PRO A 75 -4.72 2.95 15.69
C PRO A 75 -5.64 3.16 16.88
N ASN A 76 -5.93 2.06 17.57
CA ASN A 76 -6.79 2.02 18.75
C ASN A 76 -8.25 2.45 18.53
N ARG A 77 -8.69 2.69 17.28
CA ARG A 77 -10.08 3.06 16.98
C ARG A 77 -10.70 2.26 15.84
N TYR A 78 -10.25 2.48 14.62
CA TYR A 78 -10.99 2.05 13.43
C TYR A 78 -10.13 1.31 12.42
N ALA A 79 -10.67 0.22 11.87
CA ALA A 79 -10.21 -0.36 10.62
C ALA A 79 -11.21 -0.02 9.52
N THR A 80 -10.73 0.25 8.30
CA THR A 80 -11.56 0.61 7.16
C THR A 80 -11.53 -0.47 6.09
N ASP A 81 -12.68 -0.79 5.54
CA ASP A 81 -12.83 -1.79 4.48
C ASP A 81 -13.51 -1.16 3.27
N ASN A 82 -12.79 -1.13 2.15
CA ASN A 82 -13.17 -0.48 0.92
C ASN A 82 -13.95 -1.43 0.00
N ASP A 83 -15.09 -0.98 -0.52
CA ASP A 83 -15.91 -1.68 -1.52
C ASP A 83 -16.26 -0.71 -2.65
N LEU A 84 -15.40 -0.73 -3.67
CA LEU A 84 -15.37 0.18 -4.81
C LEU A 84 -15.66 -0.58 -6.11
N GLN A 85 -16.53 -0.03 -6.94
CA GLN A 85 -16.81 -0.54 -8.29
C GLN A 85 -16.98 0.63 -9.26
N GLY A 86 -16.40 0.50 -10.44
CA GLY A 86 -16.59 1.49 -11.51
C GLY A 86 -15.85 1.14 -12.79
N ARG A 87 -15.83 2.10 -13.72
CA ARG A 87 -15.12 2.01 -14.99
C ARG A 87 -13.96 2.99 -15.04
N TYR A 88 -12.82 2.49 -15.47
CA TYR A 88 -11.55 3.22 -15.40
C TYR A 88 -10.81 3.19 -16.70
N LEU A 89 -10.12 4.29 -17.00
CA LEU A 89 -9.22 4.41 -18.13
C LEU A 89 -7.79 4.40 -17.63
N ASP A 90 -6.96 3.48 -18.12
CA ASP A 90 -5.52 3.61 -17.92
C ASP A 90 -5.00 4.75 -18.80
N THR A 91 -4.18 5.63 -18.21
CA THR A 91 -3.67 6.85 -18.84
C THR A 91 -2.15 6.84 -19.00
N PHE A 92 -1.45 5.78 -18.55
CA PHE A 92 0.01 5.73 -18.61
C PHE A 92 0.51 4.62 -19.53
N TRP A 93 0.84 5.00 -20.77
CA TRP A 93 1.20 4.08 -21.85
C TRP A 93 2.56 4.42 -22.45
N ASP A 94 3.28 3.41 -22.94
CA ASP A 94 4.49 3.58 -23.75
C ASP A 94 4.15 4.04 -25.17
N GLU A 95 5.19 4.36 -25.94
CA GLU A 95 5.10 4.75 -27.36
C GLU A 95 4.43 3.69 -28.26
N ASN A 96 4.35 2.44 -27.81
CA ASN A 96 3.72 1.32 -28.50
C ASN A 96 2.28 1.06 -28.02
N GLY A 97 1.78 1.84 -27.06
CA GLY A 97 0.45 1.67 -26.47
C GLY A 97 0.34 0.52 -25.46
N ASN A 98 1.45 0.07 -24.88
CA ASN A 98 1.44 -0.83 -23.72
C ASN A 98 1.38 0.00 -22.44
N PRO A 99 0.64 -0.43 -21.41
CA PRO A 99 0.61 0.28 -20.14
C PRO A 99 2.00 0.23 -19.48
N LEU A 100 2.56 1.40 -19.14
CA LEU A 100 3.82 1.54 -18.40
C LEU A 100 3.64 1.47 -16.88
N GLY A 101 2.38 1.45 -16.43
CA GLY A 101 1.98 1.41 -15.03
C GLY A 101 0.51 1.79 -14.88
N PHE A 102 -0.07 1.60 -13.69
CA PHE A 102 -1.48 1.85 -13.43
C PHE A 102 -1.71 3.33 -13.06
N ASN A 103 -1.79 4.22 -14.06
CA ASN A 103 -2.30 5.58 -13.82
C ASN A 103 -3.76 5.62 -14.26
N LEU A 104 -4.63 5.19 -13.36
CA LEU A 104 -6.03 4.98 -13.65
C LEU A 104 -6.82 6.25 -13.38
N LYS A 105 -7.63 6.63 -14.36
CA LYS A 105 -8.61 7.71 -14.22
C LYS A 105 -10.01 7.12 -14.13
N THR A 106 -10.76 7.55 -13.13
CA THR A 106 -12.17 7.19 -12.95
C THR A 106 -12.99 7.84 -14.06
N THR A 107 -13.75 7.02 -14.80
CA THR A 107 -14.66 7.51 -15.85
C THR A 107 -16.12 7.36 -15.45
N GLU A 108 -16.43 6.33 -14.67
CA GLU A 108 -17.74 6.08 -14.09
C GLU A 108 -17.53 5.43 -12.73
N LEU A 109 -18.23 5.92 -11.71
CA LEU A 109 -18.19 5.37 -10.35
C LEU A 109 -19.57 4.76 -10.07
N ASP A 110 -19.63 3.43 -9.99
CA ASP A 110 -20.89 2.70 -9.77
C ASP A 110 -21.19 2.54 -8.28
N LYS A 111 -20.15 2.34 -7.49
CA LYS A 111 -20.23 2.10 -6.05
C LYS A 111 -18.94 2.54 -5.37
N PHE A 112 -19.05 3.18 -4.21
CA PHE A 112 -17.93 3.42 -3.32
C PHE A 112 -18.43 3.47 -1.89
N ASN A 113 -18.31 2.35 -1.19
CA ASN A 113 -18.65 2.22 0.21
C ASN A 113 -17.40 1.97 1.03
N VAL A 114 -17.35 2.54 2.23
CA VAL A 114 -16.31 2.28 3.21
C VAL A 114 -16.97 1.79 4.48
N ASP A 115 -16.74 0.52 4.82
CA ASP A 115 -17.19 -0.05 6.07
C ASP A 115 -16.19 0.31 7.18
N ILE A 116 -16.71 0.74 8.33
CA ILE A 116 -15.92 1.15 9.49
C ILE A 116 -16.11 0.12 10.59
N TYR A 117 -15.00 -0.46 11.05
CA TYR A 117 -14.97 -1.47 12.11
C TYR A 117 -14.28 -0.91 13.34
N ASP A 118 -14.78 -1.25 14.52
CA ASP A 118 -14.09 -0.99 15.78
C ASP A 118 -12.96 -2.03 15.95
N ILE A 119 -11.70 -1.60 16.03
CA ILE A 119 -10.56 -2.54 16.06
C ILE A 119 -10.61 -3.45 17.30
N LYS A 120 -11.08 -2.91 18.42
CA LYS A 120 -11.06 -3.59 19.72
C LYS A 120 -12.05 -4.75 19.78
N THR A 121 -13.23 -4.56 19.21
CA THR A 121 -14.33 -5.55 19.22
C THR A 121 -14.43 -6.34 17.92
N GLY A 122 -13.89 -5.81 16.84
CA GLY A 122 -14.06 -6.30 15.48
C GLY A 122 -15.47 -6.12 14.90
N GLU A 123 -16.34 -5.36 15.59
CA GLU A 123 -17.70 -5.12 15.12
C GLU A 123 -17.73 -4.04 14.05
N LYS A 124 -18.52 -4.28 13.00
CA LYS A 124 -18.85 -3.25 12.00
C LYS A 124 -19.76 -2.20 12.65
N LEU A 125 -19.28 -0.96 12.70
CA LEU A 125 -20.00 0.17 13.28
C LEU A 125 -20.98 0.80 12.28
N LYS A 126 -20.51 1.06 11.06
CA LYS A 126 -21.27 1.75 10.02
C LYS A 126 -20.69 1.50 8.62
N THR A 127 -21.39 2.00 7.61
CA THR A 127 -20.92 2.12 6.22
C THR A 127 -21.06 3.57 5.79
N ILE A 128 -20.00 4.17 5.26
CA ILE A 128 -20.01 5.49 4.65
C ILE A 128 -20.22 5.30 3.14
N ASP A 129 -21.30 5.87 2.60
CA ASP A 129 -21.58 5.90 1.15
C ASP A 129 -20.84 7.10 0.52
N VAL A 130 -19.59 6.87 0.14
CA VAL A 130 -18.72 7.88 -0.46
C VAL A 130 -19.25 8.31 -1.83
N LYS A 131 -19.84 7.40 -2.60
CA LYS A 131 -20.40 7.72 -3.92
C LYS A 131 -21.47 8.81 -3.80
N SER A 132 -22.31 8.75 -2.77
CA SER A 132 -23.36 9.75 -2.54
C SER A 132 -22.83 11.18 -2.42
N ILE A 133 -21.58 11.38 -1.97
CA ILE A 133 -20.97 12.71 -1.89
C ILE A 133 -20.71 13.26 -3.29
N PHE A 134 -20.14 12.44 -4.18
CA PHE A 134 -19.88 12.82 -5.57
C PHE A 134 -21.17 12.96 -6.40
N ASP A 135 -22.23 12.21 -6.07
CA ASP A 135 -23.53 12.33 -6.73
C ASP A 135 -24.29 13.61 -6.34
N ASN A 136 -24.04 14.14 -5.13
CA ASN A 136 -24.80 15.28 -4.56
C ASN A 136 -24.08 16.63 -4.69
N ASP A 137 -22.76 16.65 -4.95
CA ASP A 137 -21.99 17.88 -5.15
C ASP A 137 -21.32 17.90 -6.53
N ASP A 138 -21.98 18.57 -7.49
CA ASP A 138 -21.50 18.72 -8.88
C ASP A 138 -20.10 19.35 -9.01
N ASN A 139 -19.59 20.01 -7.95
CA ASN A 139 -18.28 20.64 -7.97
C ASN A 139 -17.13 19.66 -7.67
N ILE A 140 -17.45 18.50 -7.12
CA ILE A 140 -16.48 17.50 -6.66
C ILE A 140 -16.66 16.23 -7.49
N LYS A 141 -15.58 15.76 -8.10
CA LYS A 141 -15.60 14.53 -8.91
C LYS A 141 -14.52 13.56 -8.45
N PRO A 142 -14.73 12.24 -8.56
CA PRO A 142 -13.70 11.26 -8.23
C PRO A 142 -12.58 11.24 -9.29
N ASP A 143 -11.31 11.24 -8.87
CA ASP A 143 -10.16 11.20 -9.82
C ASP A 143 -9.64 9.78 -10.05
N LYS A 144 -9.14 9.11 -9.01
CA LYS A 144 -8.35 7.86 -9.14
C LYS A 144 -8.85 6.73 -8.23
N PRO A 145 -8.69 5.45 -8.63
CA PRO A 145 -9.35 4.30 -8.01
C PRO A 145 -8.65 3.74 -6.77
N TYR A 146 -7.84 4.54 -6.07
CA TYR A 146 -6.87 3.94 -5.15
C TYR A 146 -7.55 3.22 -3.99
N LYS A 147 -8.38 3.95 -3.25
CA LYS A 147 -9.20 3.53 -2.09
C LYS A 147 -9.51 4.79 -1.29
N ALA A 148 -10.33 4.65 -0.24
CA ALA A 148 -10.34 5.60 0.86
C ALA A 148 -9.19 5.26 1.81
N MET A 149 -8.43 6.28 2.22
CA MET A 149 -7.29 6.14 3.14
C MET A 149 -7.63 6.81 4.48
N ALA A 150 -7.40 6.13 5.58
CA ALA A 150 -7.64 6.62 6.92
C ALA A 150 -6.53 7.56 7.39
N LEU A 151 -6.91 8.59 8.15
CA LEU A 151 -5.97 9.55 8.74
C LEU A 151 -6.56 10.24 9.98
N GLU A 152 -5.71 10.99 10.67
CA GLU A 152 -6.11 11.92 11.74
C GLU A 152 -5.98 13.38 11.28
N TYR A 153 -7.01 14.17 11.55
CA TYR A 153 -7.01 15.61 11.32
C TYR A 153 -7.60 16.35 12.51
N TYR A 154 -6.77 17.14 13.22
CA TYR A 154 -7.12 17.89 14.43
C TYR A 154 -7.78 17.04 15.54
N GLY A 155 -7.18 15.89 15.84
CA GLY A 155 -7.60 14.93 16.85
C GLY A 155 -8.84 14.13 16.48
N LYS A 156 -9.26 14.18 15.21
CA LYS A 156 -10.47 13.52 14.72
C LYS A 156 -10.16 12.52 13.60
N PRO A 157 -10.92 11.43 13.53
CA PRO A 157 -10.75 10.38 12.52
C PRO A 157 -11.38 10.79 11.18
N TYR A 158 -10.61 10.68 10.09
CA TYR A 158 -11.08 10.96 8.73
C TYR A 158 -10.72 9.82 7.78
N ILE A 159 -11.47 9.72 6.70
CA ILE A 159 -11.02 9.07 5.47
C ILE A 159 -10.79 10.13 4.37
N MET A 160 -9.77 9.91 3.56
CA MET A 160 -9.38 10.71 2.40
C MET A 160 -9.72 9.94 1.12
N VAL A 161 -10.36 10.63 0.17
CA VAL A 161 -10.65 10.10 -1.16
C VAL A 161 -10.23 11.12 -2.22
N TRP A 162 -9.50 10.68 -3.23
CA TRP A 162 -9.00 11.54 -4.31
C TRP A 162 -10.12 12.20 -5.11
N SER A 163 -10.02 13.51 -5.32
CA SER A 163 -10.93 14.29 -6.14
C SER A 163 -10.24 14.93 -7.35
N GLU A 164 -10.99 15.15 -8.42
CA GLU A 164 -10.48 15.78 -9.63
C GLU A 164 -10.13 17.26 -9.38
N LYS A 165 -9.07 17.70 -10.05
CA LYS A 165 -8.76 19.12 -10.19
C LYS A 165 -9.66 19.75 -11.24
N THR A 166 -10.14 20.96 -10.97
CA THR A 166 -10.84 21.76 -11.97
C THR A 166 -9.85 22.39 -12.96
N SER A 167 -10.33 22.82 -14.13
CA SER A 167 -9.49 23.58 -15.07
C SER A 167 -8.93 24.86 -14.44
N LYS A 168 -9.71 25.51 -13.56
CA LYS A 168 -9.28 26.69 -12.81
C LYS A 168 -8.14 26.39 -11.84
N ASP A 169 -8.15 25.21 -11.21
CA ASP A 169 -7.06 24.79 -10.34
C ASP A 169 -5.75 24.66 -11.10
N ILE A 170 -5.82 24.07 -12.30
CA ILE A 170 -4.67 23.93 -13.20
C ILE A 170 -4.18 25.30 -13.67
N GLU A 171 -5.08 26.20 -14.08
CA GLU A 171 -4.74 27.57 -14.47
C GLU A 171 -4.07 28.36 -13.34
N ASN A 172 -4.39 28.07 -12.09
CA ASN A 172 -3.77 28.66 -10.91
C ASN A 172 -2.42 28.03 -10.54
N GLY A 173 -1.90 27.09 -11.34
CA GLY A 173 -0.60 26.46 -11.13
C GLY A 173 -0.60 25.28 -10.15
N TYR A 174 -1.76 24.67 -9.89
CA TYR A 174 -1.87 23.48 -9.03
C TYR A 174 -1.84 22.15 -9.80
N GLU A 175 -1.23 22.14 -10.98
CA GLU A 175 -1.18 20.95 -11.85
C GLU A 175 -0.56 19.72 -11.18
N ASP A 176 0.44 19.94 -10.32
CA ASP A 176 1.16 18.86 -9.62
C ASP A 176 0.63 18.56 -8.21
N ARG A 177 -0.37 19.32 -7.73
CA ARG A 177 -0.95 19.07 -6.40
C ARG A 177 -2.03 17.98 -6.46
N GLY A 178 -2.12 17.20 -5.39
CA GLY A 178 -3.22 16.27 -5.15
C GLY A 178 -4.37 16.97 -4.42
N LYS A 179 -5.61 16.68 -4.83
CA LYS A 179 -6.84 17.19 -4.23
C LYS A 179 -7.66 16.02 -3.72
N ALA A 180 -8.32 16.19 -2.58
CA ALA A 180 -9.10 15.13 -1.97
C ALA A 180 -10.31 15.67 -1.21
N VAL A 181 -11.32 14.81 -1.09
CA VAL A 181 -12.39 14.93 -0.11
C VAL A 181 -11.96 14.24 1.17
N PHE A 182 -12.14 14.92 2.30
CA PHE A 182 -11.89 14.43 3.64
C PHE A 182 -13.23 14.26 4.33
N ILE A 183 -13.57 13.03 4.71
CA ILE A 183 -14.86 12.68 5.30
C ILE A 183 -14.63 12.26 6.75
N ASN A 184 -15.28 12.95 7.69
CA ASN A 184 -15.19 12.63 9.10
C ASN A 184 -15.91 11.29 9.37
N ILE A 185 -15.22 10.34 10.01
CA ILE A 185 -15.77 9.01 10.25
C ILE A 185 -16.92 9.04 11.25
N GLU A 186 -16.90 9.96 12.22
CA GLU A 186 -17.87 10.00 13.32
C GLU A 186 -19.22 10.59 12.88
N ASP A 187 -19.19 11.73 12.18
CA ASP A 187 -20.39 12.50 11.82
C ASP A 187 -20.67 12.62 10.31
N GLU A 188 -19.82 12.06 9.46
CA GLU A 188 -19.95 12.03 7.99
C GLU A 188 -19.95 13.42 7.32
N THR A 189 -19.59 14.47 8.08
CA THR A 189 -19.30 15.78 7.49
C THR A 189 -18.04 15.71 6.64
N TYR A 190 -17.97 16.48 5.56
CA TYR A 190 -16.83 16.46 4.65
C TYR A 190 -16.42 17.85 4.18
N PHE A 191 -15.17 17.93 3.71
CA PHE A 191 -14.63 19.09 3.01
C PHE A 191 -13.68 18.64 1.91
N GLU A 192 -13.45 19.50 0.92
CA GLU A 192 -12.45 19.28 -0.13
C GLU A 192 -11.25 20.21 0.11
N ASP A 193 -10.02 19.68 0.00
CA ASP A 193 -8.80 20.48 0.15
C ASP A 193 -7.61 19.84 -0.59
N TRP A 194 -6.49 20.55 -0.61
CA TRP A 194 -5.21 20.06 -1.10
C TRP A 194 -4.61 19.07 -0.10
N ILE A 195 -4.26 17.89 -0.60
CA ILE A 195 -3.66 16.80 0.18
C ILE A 195 -2.40 17.28 0.91
N ILE A 196 -1.53 17.99 0.19
CA ILE A 196 -0.27 18.50 0.77
C ILE A 196 -0.52 19.52 1.89
N ASP A 197 -1.55 20.35 1.77
CA ASP A 197 -1.86 21.37 2.76
C ASP A 197 -2.45 20.72 4.03
N VAL A 198 -3.24 19.63 3.89
CA VAL A 198 -3.67 18.82 5.04
C VAL A 198 -2.48 18.12 5.69
N TRP A 199 -1.63 17.47 4.91
CA TRP A 199 -0.43 16.81 5.44
C TRP A 199 0.48 17.80 6.18
N ASP A 200 0.73 18.99 5.63
CA ASP A 200 1.57 20.00 6.28
C ASP A 200 0.99 20.49 7.62
N ARG A 201 -0.34 20.44 7.80
CA ARG A 201 -0.99 20.75 9.08
C ARG A 201 -0.91 19.60 10.10
N CYS A 202 -0.78 18.36 9.64
CA CYS A 202 -0.62 17.18 10.50
C CYS A 202 0.86 16.86 10.80
N LYS A 203 1.78 17.23 9.90
CA LYS A 203 3.21 16.94 10.00
C LYS A 203 3.81 17.37 11.34
N LYS A 204 4.70 16.52 11.86
CA LYS A 204 5.65 16.91 12.90
C LYS A 204 6.90 17.49 12.26
N SER A 205 7.38 18.60 12.80
CA SER A 205 8.62 19.25 12.33
C SER A 205 9.90 18.53 12.78
N GLU A 206 9.78 17.41 13.50
CA GLU A 206 10.92 16.68 14.04
C GLU A 206 11.41 15.63 13.03
N LYS A 207 12.69 15.74 12.67
CA LYS A 207 13.40 14.72 11.91
C LYS A 207 14.32 13.96 12.85
N ILE A 208 14.39 12.64 12.66
CA ILE A 208 15.29 11.76 13.39
C ILE A 208 16.25 11.10 12.41
N ALA A 209 17.54 11.07 12.75
CA ALA A 209 18.54 10.36 11.97
C ALA A 209 18.58 8.90 12.43
N VAL A 210 18.09 7.96 11.61
CA VAL A 210 18.03 6.54 11.94
C VAL A 210 18.37 5.69 10.72
N VAL A 211 18.81 4.45 10.97
CA VAL A 211 18.92 3.44 9.91
C VAL A 211 17.53 2.84 9.73
N SER A 212 16.96 2.93 8.53
CA SER A 212 15.60 2.46 8.28
C SER A 212 15.52 0.93 8.38
N LYS A 213 14.55 0.42 9.15
CA LYS A 213 14.17 -1.00 9.17
C LYS A 213 13.81 -1.52 7.78
N ARG A 214 13.30 -0.67 6.88
CA ARG A 214 13.10 -1.01 5.46
C ARG A 214 14.43 -1.40 4.78
N ASP A 215 15.52 -0.69 5.06
CA ASP A 215 16.83 -0.97 4.49
C ASP A 215 17.40 -2.26 5.05
N ILE A 216 17.24 -2.46 6.36
CA ILE A 216 17.65 -3.68 7.05
C ILE A 216 16.91 -4.88 6.48
N PHE A 217 15.58 -4.92 6.62
CA PHE A 217 14.80 -6.09 6.27
C PHE A 217 14.55 -6.16 4.76
N ASN A 218 13.89 -5.18 4.17
CA ASN A 218 13.40 -5.33 2.80
C ASN A 218 14.51 -5.25 1.75
N GLU A 219 15.45 -4.34 1.89
CA GLU A 219 16.44 -4.09 0.84
C GLU A 219 17.59 -5.10 0.83
N ILE A 220 17.90 -5.68 1.98
CA ILE A 220 19.09 -6.51 2.15
C ILE A 220 18.71 -7.94 2.49
N LEU A 221 18.00 -8.14 3.59
CA LEU A 221 17.73 -9.49 4.08
C LEU A 221 16.71 -10.23 3.22
N LEU A 222 15.59 -9.56 2.89
CA LEU A 222 14.49 -10.14 2.15
C LEU A 222 14.74 -10.16 0.64
N LYS A 223 15.30 -9.09 0.05
CA LYS A 223 15.64 -9.05 -1.40
C LYS A 223 16.65 -10.13 -1.80
N GLN A 224 17.62 -10.45 -0.95
CA GLN A 224 18.60 -11.50 -1.25
C GLN A 224 18.05 -12.91 -1.04
N ASN A 225 16.99 -13.05 -0.25
CA ASN A 225 16.41 -14.33 0.08
C ASN A 225 14.97 -14.39 -0.40
N SER A 226 14.79 -14.86 -1.64
CA SER A 226 13.49 -14.98 -2.32
C SER A 226 12.40 -15.70 -1.51
N LEU A 227 12.79 -16.53 -0.52
CA LEU A 227 11.87 -17.16 0.41
C LEU A 227 11.08 -16.13 1.23
N TYR A 228 11.62 -14.96 1.52
CA TYR A 228 10.97 -13.96 2.38
C TYR A 228 10.28 -12.82 1.62
N SER A 229 9.94 -13.03 0.35
CA SER A 229 9.11 -12.09 -0.42
C SER A 229 7.67 -11.91 0.11
N TYR A 230 7.31 -12.62 1.18
CA TYR A 230 5.99 -12.57 1.81
C TYR A 230 5.82 -11.52 2.91
N ILE A 231 6.89 -10.84 3.31
CA ILE A 231 6.87 -9.86 4.40
C ILE A 231 7.46 -8.52 3.93
N THR A 232 6.95 -7.43 4.46
CA THR A 232 7.52 -6.09 4.30
C THR A 232 7.50 -5.41 5.66
N VAL A 233 8.68 -4.95 6.12
CA VAL A 233 8.82 -4.16 7.34
C VAL A 233 9.02 -2.71 6.94
N SER A 234 8.18 -1.81 7.44
CA SER A 234 8.25 -0.37 7.17
C SER A 234 8.55 0.40 8.45
N SER A 235 9.62 1.20 8.41
CA SER A 235 9.87 2.23 9.44
C SER A 235 9.02 3.48 9.26
N PHE A 236 8.25 3.53 8.16
CA PHE A 236 7.49 4.69 7.73
C PHE A 236 6.00 4.42 7.93
N SER A 237 5.56 4.36 9.18
CA SER A 237 4.14 4.37 9.48
C SER A 237 3.60 5.78 9.35
N ASP A 238 2.44 5.93 8.75
CA ASP A 238 1.69 7.18 8.77
C ASP A 238 1.32 7.59 10.21
N TRP A 239 1.35 6.65 11.16
CA TRP A 239 1.00 6.85 12.56
C TRP A 239 2.23 6.87 13.49
N GLU A 240 2.29 7.88 14.35
CA GLU A 240 3.40 8.05 15.30
C GLU A 240 3.46 6.91 16.31
N GLY A 241 4.67 6.48 16.62
CA GLY A 241 4.94 5.46 17.64
C GLY A 241 4.85 4.04 17.10
N PHE A 242 4.61 3.88 15.79
CA PHE A 242 4.45 2.58 15.15
C PHE A 242 5.48 2.31 14.06
N VAL A 243 5.82 1.02 13.95
CA VAL A 243 6.49 0.38 12.82
C VAL A 243 5.51 -0.62 12.23
N ASP A 244 5.35 -0.62 10.92
CA ASP A 244 4.40 -1.51 10.26
C ASP A 244 5.08 -2.76 9.74
N VAL A 245 4.43 -3.90 9.92
CA VAL A 245 4.82 -5.17 9.33
C VAL A 245 3.65 -5.72 8.52
N TYR A 246 3.85 -5.80 7.22
CA TYR A 246 2.89 -6.34 6.26
C TYR A 246 3.25 -7.79 5.94
N ILE A 247 2.32 -8.71 6.15
CA ILE A 247 2.44 -10.12 5.81
C ILE A 247 1.45 -10.47 4.69
N TYR A 248 1.99 -10.92 3.55
CA TYR A 248 1.23 -11.31 2.35
C TYR A 248 1.01 -12.83 2.23
N ASP A 249 1.77 -13.64 2.98
CA ASP A 249 1.59 -15.10 3.10
C ASP A 249 1.51 -15.48 4.57
N ILE A 250 0.29 -15.56 5.09
CA ILE A 250 0.03 -15.87 6.50
C ILE A 250 0.50 -17.27 6.90
N GLY A 251 0.65 -18.20 5.95
CA GLY A 251 1.11 -19.55 6.22
C GLY A 251 2.58 -19.62 6.65
N ARG A 252 3.32 -18.53 6.46
CA ARG A 252 4.73 -18.39 6.82
C ARG A 252 4.96 -17.65 8.14
N ILE A 253 3.90 -17.17 8.79
CA ILE A 253 4.02 -16.64 10.15
C ILE A 253 4.43 -17.81 11.06
N PRO A 254 5.52 -17.69 11.84
CA PRO A 254 6.01 -18.80 12.65
C PRO A 254 4.95 -19.28 13.65
N LYS A 255 4.68 -20.58 13.65
CA LYS A 255 3.65 -21.18 14.52
C LYS A 255 4.03 -21.18 15.99
N GLU A 256 5.32 -21.13 16.31
CA GLU A 256 5.84 -21.19 17.67
C GLU A 256 6.43 -19.85 18.15
N SER A 257 6.12 -18.74 17.47
CA SER A 257 6.56 -17.39 17.88
C SER A 257 5.92 -16.97 19.19
N LYS A 258 6.60 -17.29 20.30
CA LYS A 258 6.12 -17.00 21.66
C LYS A 258 5.77 -15.52 21.83
N ARG A 259 6.66 -14.62 21.37
CA ARG A 259 6.48 -13.16 21.53
C ARG A 259 5.26 -12.64 20.78
N LEU A 260 5.03 -13.10 19.55
CA LEU A 260 3.90 -12.69 18.72
C LEU A 260 2.57 -13.11 19.33
N TYR A 261 2.44 -14.37 19.76
CA TYR A 261 1.20 -14.89 20.35
C TYR A 261 0.98 -14.49 21.81
N GLU A 262 2.02 -14.05 22.52
CA GLU A 262 1.87 -13.38 23.82
C GLU A 262 1.29 -11.96 23.66
N LEU A 263 1.71 -11.23 22.63
CA LEU A 263 1.14 -9.92 22.29
C LEU A 263 -0.30 -10.04 21.78
N PHE A 264 -0.57 -11.10 21.02
CA PHE A 264 -1.85 -11.32 20.33
C PHE A 264 -2.38 -12.74 20.53
N PRO A 265 -3.00 -13.04 21.69
CA PRO A 265 -3.48 -14.39 22.01
C PRO A 265 -4.48 -14.98 21.00
N HIS A 266 -5.31 -14.16 20.36
CA HIS A 266 -6.34 -14.64 19.41
C HIS A 266 -5.83 -14.77 17.97
N LEU A 267 -4.62 -14.27 17.68
CA LEU A 267 -4.05 -14.32 16.33
C LEU A 267 -3.95 -15.74 15.81
N ARG A 268 -3.46 -16.70 16.62
CA ARG A 268 -3.24 -18.09 16.17
C ARG A 268 -4.53 -18.72 15.65
N GLU A 269 -5.63 -18.58 16.38
CA GLU A 269 -6.93 -19.14 16.00
C GLU A 269 -7.42 -18.54 14.68
N ASN A 270 -7.29 -17.22 14.51
CA ASN A 270 -7.65 -16.53 13.28
C ASN A 270 -6.82 -17.01 12.08
N LEU A 271 -5.49 -17.12 12.24
CA LEU A 271 -4.59 -17.58 11.19
C LEU A 271 -4.87 -19.04 10.81
N ASP A 272 -5.00 -19.94 11.78
CA ASP A 272 -5.25 -21.36 11.53
C ASP A 272 -6.56 -21.57 10.76
N LYS A 273 -7.61 -20.81 11.12
CA LYS A 273 -8.89 -20.86 10.41
C LYS A 273 -8.75 -20.39 8.96
N LEU A 274 -8.13 -19.23 8.71
CA LEU A 274 -7.94 -18.68 7.37
C LEU A 274 -7.07 -19.57 6.48
N ILE A 275 -5.99 -20.15 7.04
CA ILE A 275 -5.14 -21.11 6.34
C ILE A 275 -5.95 -22.36 5.96
N SER A 276 -6.80 -22.85 6.86
CA SER A 276 -7.64 -24.03 6.59
C SER A 276 -8.70 -23.78 5.50
N GLU A 277 -9.19 -22.54 5.40
CA GLU A 277 -10.17 -22.10 4.39
C GLU A 277 -9.49 -21.77 3.04
N GLY A 278 -8.16 -21.63 3.02
CA GLY A 278 -7.40 -21.29 1.82
C GLY A 278 -7.64 -19.84 1.33
N GLU A 279 -8.07 -18.96 2.24
CA GLU A 279 -8.41 -17.58 1.93
C GLU A 279 -7.14 -16.74 1.71
N ARG A 280 -7.10 -15.99 0.60
CA ARG A 280 -6.01 -15.05 0.33
C ARG A 280 -6.11 -13.90 1.32
N THR A 281 -5.07 -13.77 2.15
CA THR A 281 -5.13 -12.91 3.33
C THR A 281 -3.86 -12.09 3.45
N LYS A 282 -4.02 -10.82 3.82
CA LYS A 282 -2.94 -9.96 4.29
C LYS A 282 -3.15 -9.67 5.77
N VAL A 283 -2.06 -9.61 6.52
CA VAL A 283 -2.08 -9.16 7.91
C VAL A 283 -1.15 -7.97 8.05
N THR A 284 -1.65 -6.93 8.71
CA THR A 284 -0.88 -5.74 9.04
C THR A 284 -0.74 -5.67 10.53
N PHE A 285 0.51 -5.67 10.99
CA PHE A 285 0.86 -5.41 12.38
C PHE A 285 1.36 -3.98 12.47
N MET A 286 0.84 -3.22 13.43
CA MET A 286 1.45 -1.96 13.87
C MET A 286 2.05 -2.24 15.22
N LEU A 287 3.38 -2.23 15.31
CA LEU A 287 4.15 -2.57 16.50
C LEU A 287 4.84 -1.31 17.06
N PRO A 288 5.20 -1.27 18.35
CA PRO A 288 5.89 -0.11 18.91
C PRO A 288 7.16 0.21 18.12
N ASP A 289 7.38 1.48 17.75
CA ASP A 289 8.58 1.91 17.01
C ASP A 289 9.89 1.65 17.76
N SER A 290 9.81 1.52 19.09
CA SER A 290 10.89 1.11 19.99
C SER A 290 11.33 -0.35 19.85
N ILE A 291 10.57 -1.19 19.13
CA ILE A 291 10.87 -2.62 18.97
C ILE A 291 12.25 -2.80 18.32
N SER A 292 13.08 -3.65 18.92
CA SER A 292 14.39 -3.93 18.37
C SER A 292 14.30 -4.79 17.11
N ASP A 293 15.29 -4.69 16.23
CA ASP A 293 15.32 -5.52 15.01
C ASP A 293 15.45 -7.01 15.35
N LYS A 294 16.10 -7.34 16.47
CA LYS A 294 16.15 -8.72 16.97
C LYS A 294 14.76 -9.20 17.39
N GLU A 295 14.00 -8.39 18.13
CA GLU A 295 12.64 -8.76 18.51
C GLU A 295 11.73 -8.93 17.28
N LEU A 296 11.84 -8.05 16.27
CA LEU A 296 11.13 -8.23 15.00
C LEU A 296 11.53 -9.53 14.30
N ALA A 297 12.82 -9.84 14.26
CA ALA A 297 13.31 -11.08 13.67
C ALA A 297 12.75 -12.32 14.42
N ASP A 298 12.84 -12.32 15.74
CA ASP A 298 12.34 -13.41 16.58
C ASP A 298 10.80 -13.58 16.47
N MET A 299 10.07 -12.52 16.13
CA MET A 299 8.62 -12.56 15.96
C MET A 299 8.17 -13.22 14.65
N PHE A 300 8.86 -12.92 13.54
CA PHE A 300 8.38 -13.22 12.19
C PHE A 300 9.23 -14.24 11.41
N PHE A 301 10.37 -14.68 11.96
CA PHE A 301 11.26 -15.66 11.32
C PHE A 301 11.41 -16.88 12.22
N GLU A 302 11.34 -18.09 11.66
CA GLU A 302 11.42 -19.32 12.45
C GLU A 302 12.81 -19.49 13.09
N ASN A 303 12.86 -19.96 14.35
CA ASN A 303 14.10 -20.32 15.04
C ASN A 303 14.79 -21.48 14.30
N GLY A 304 15.69 -21.17 13.37
CA GLY A 304 16.39 -22.13 12.51
C GLY A 304 16.46 -21.71 11.04
N GLU A 305 15.60 -20.78 10.61
CA GLU A 305 15.79 -20.03 9.37
C GLU A 305 16.64 -18.79 9.69
N ASP A 306 17.93 -19.00 9.96
CA ASP A 306 18.85 -17.88 10.20
C ASP A 306 18.77 -16.91 9.01
N ILE A 307 18.46 -15.65 9.32
CA ILE A 307 18.61 -14.55 8.39
C ILE A 307 20.03 -14.62 7.83
N SER A 308 20.15 -14.99 6.55
CA SER A 308 21.46 -15.17 5.92
C SER A 308 22.04 -13.81 5.54
N PHE A 309 23.26 -13.56 5.99
CA PHE A 309 24.08 -12.42 5.58
C PHE A 309 25.12 -12.80 4.51
N ASP A 310 25.05 -14.03 3.98
CA ASP A 310 26.02 -14.47 2.98
C ASP A 310 25.90 -13.66 1.69
N GLY A 311 27.02 -13.08 1.27
CA GLY A 311 27.07 -12.17 0.12
C GLY A 311 26.57 -10.74 0.37
N VAL A 312 26.14 -10.38 1.58
CA VAL A 312 25.73 -9.00 1.89
C VAL A 312 26.96 -8.08 1.97
N VAL A 313 26.92 -7.02 1.17
CA VAL A 313 27.94 -5.94 1.17
C VAL A 313 27.24 -4.59 1.16
N VAL A 314 27.61 -3.71 2.09
CA VAL A 314 27.28 -2.28 2.00
C VAL A 314 28.32 -1.64 1.08
N ASP A 315 27.87 -0.94 0.03
CA ASP A 315 28.78 -0.26 -0.88
C ASP A 315 29.34 1.02 -0.26
N GLY A 316 30.49 1.49 -0.76
CA GLY A 316 31.17 2.67 -0.21
C GLY A 316 30.36 3.97 -0.30
N ARG A 317 29.32 4.05 -1.15
CA ARG A 317 28.49 5.27 -1.26
C ARG A 317 27.45 5.37 -0.16
N HIS A 318 27.01 4.25 0.39
CA HIS A 318 26.04 4.19 1.48
C HIS A 318 26.72 3.90 2.83
N SER A 319 28.05 3.72 2.83
CA SER A 319 28.82 3.47 4.04
C SER A 319 29.25 4.75 4.74
N VAL A 320 29.27 4.76 6.07
CA VAL A 320 29.73 5.90 6.89
C VAL A 320 31.18 6.32 6.66
N ASP A 321 32.05 5.42 6.18
CA ASP A 321 33.48 5.67 5.99
C ASP A 321 33.92 5.70 4.51
N GLY A 322 32.98 5.63 3.58
CA GLY A 322 33.25 5.64 2.14
C GLY A 322 33.78 4.31 1.57
N LEU A 323 33.87 3.24 2.37
CA LEU A 323 34.46 1.96 1.98
C LEU A 323 33.42 0.83 1.94
N PRO A 324 33.57 -0.15 1.04
CA PRO A 324 32.68 -1.31 1.03
C PRO A 324 32.95 -2.24 2.23
N HIS A 325 31.88 -2.69 2.90
CA HIS A 325 31.97 -3.60 4.05
C HIS A 325 31.14 -4.86 3.84
N LYS A 326 31.75 -6.02 4.11
CA LYS A 326 30.99 -7.28 4.21
C LYS A 326 30.23 -7.29 5.53
N ILE A 327 28.94 -7.61 5.46
CA ILE A 327 28.06 -7.65 6.62
C ILE A 327 27.87 -9.11 7.03
N ASN A 328 27.98 -9.42 8.33
CA ASN A 328 27.79 -10.78 8.84
C ASN A 328 26.63 -10.89 9.84
N ASN A 329 26.09 -9.75 10.29
CA ASN A 329 24.99 -9.65 11.23
C ASN A 329 24.37 -8.23 11.19
N LEU A 330 23.27 -8.04 11.93
CA LEU A 330 22.59 -6.74 12.04
C LEU A 330 23.46 -5.62 12.65
N ASP A 331 24.35 -5.96 13.58
CA ASP A 331 25.21 -4.96 14.24
C ASP A 331 26.30 -4.43 13.29
N ASP A 332 26.89 -5.30 12.48
CA ASP A 332 27.80 -4.93 11.39
C ASP A 332 27.09 -3.96 10.44
N PHE A 333 25.84 -4.25 10.08
CA PHE A 333 25.07 -3.39 9.18
C PHE A 333 24.90 -1.98 9.73
N LYS A 334 24.37 -1.85 10.95
CA LYS A 334 24.16 -0.55 11.62
C LYS A 334 25.44 0.23 11.84
N LYS A 335 26.57 -0.47 12.02
CA LYS A 335 27.88 0.15 12.18
C LYS A 335 28.35 0.83 10.90
N TYR A 336 28.04 0.24 9.75
CA TYR A 336 28.61 0.66 8.48
C TYR A 336 27.68 1.47 7.61
N ILE A 337 26.36 1.37 7.75
CA ILE A 337 25.44 2.16 6.93
C ILE A 337 25.23 3.58 7.48
N GLU A 338 25.19 4.56 6.58
CA GLU A 338 24.87 5.94 6.92
C GLU A 338 23.38 6.06 7.29
N PRO A 339 23.04 6.57 8.50
CA PRO A 339 21.66 6.87 8.85
C PRO A 339 21.08 7.97 7.95
N GLU A 340 19.80 7.87 7.63
CA GLU A 340 19.08 8.91 6.90
C GLU A 340 18.20 9.74 7.83
N GLU A 341 18.04 11.04 7.53
CA GLU A 341 17.06 11.88 8.22
C GLU A 341 15.65 11.50 7.76
N MET A 342 14.87 10.97 8.70
CA MET A 342 13.47 10.61 8.49
C MET A 342 12.58 11.62 9.20
N GLU A 343 11.58 12.15 8.49
CA GLU A 343 10.47 12.85 9.15
C GLU A 343 9.73 11.86 10.05
N ARG A 344 9.38 12.28 11.27
CA ARG A 344 8.45 11.51 12.09
C ARG A 344 7.10 11.36 11.39
N SER A 345 6.37 10.33 11.78
CA SER A 345 5.03 10.02 11.28
C SER A 345 4.09 11.23 11.29
N ARG A 346 3.11 11.20 10.38
CA ARG A 346 2.24 12.34 10.08
C ARG A 346 1.08 12.49 11.05
N TYR A 347 0.61 11.39 11.63
CA TYR A 347 -0.62 11.36 12.40
C TYR A 347 -0.37 10.88 13.83
N ASN A 348 -1.05 11.48 14.80
CA ASN A 348 -1.00 10.97 16.17
C ASN A 348 -2.03 9.84 16.32
N PRO A 349 -1.69 8.72 16.97
CA PRO A 349 -2.68 7.73 17.36
C PRO A 349 -3.81 8.38 18.14
N ILE A 350 -5.07 8.05 17.81
CA ILE A 350 -6.22 8.63 18.49
C ILE A 350 -6.50 7.79 19.75
N PRO A 351 -6.42 8.34 20.96
CA PRO A 351 -6.68 7.58 22.17
C PRO A 351 -8.11 7.01 22.19
N ASP A 352 -8.26 5.78 22.65
CA ASP A 352 -9.56 5.21 23.02
C ASP A 352 -10.00 5.83 24.36
N ASN A 353 -10.92 6.80 24.29
CA ASN A 353 -11.46 7.51 25.46
C ASN A 353 -12.77 6.89 25.97
N ARG A 354 -13.15 5.69 25.51
CA ARG A 354 -14.41 5.02 25.90
C ARG A 354 -14.26 4.12 27.11
#